data_AF-A0AAV9IRR6-F1
#
_entry.id   AF-A0AAV9IRR6-F1
#
_cell.length_a   1.000
_cell.length_b   1.000
_cell.length_c   1.000
_cell.angle_alpha   90.00
_cell.angle_beta   90.00
_cell.angle_gamma   90.00
#
_symmetry.space_group_name_H-M   'P 1'
#
loop_
_entity.id
_entity.type
_entity.pdbx_description
1 polymer ?
#
loop_
_entity_poly.entity_id
_entity_poly.type
_entity_poly.pdbx_seq_one_letter_code
_entity_poly.pdbx_strand_id
1 'polypeptide(L)'
;MEAEEDSEDLSNSSSPSSRQRKARKRHGRRTFSEAQRRAAWAAAPQVPGRDPERWRLDAFSNPVLRPLHGCLGCFCYEYDHRVPYSLGGETSLENCSILQTRINRLKSNALQGVNIATEQVRQFACEDTSSTVDMDVLEMAVYGDVKRPGLQCRVYSLFEKVSAEMGYVSGRQSGASLGVALSGERRRSGGSETPLPSCVTLRSALQPVPAAPTTARPPPPVPMPPSWLFLPLQS
;
A
#
# COMPACT_ATOMS: atom_id res chain seq x y z
N MET A 1 40.22 57.63 25.53
CA MET A 1 41.28 56.62 25.73
C MET A 1 40.57 55.29 25.70
N GLU A 2 40.30 54.76 24.50
CA GLU A 2 41.26 54.04 23.65
C GLU A 2 41.74 52.76 24.38
N ALA A 3 41.66 51.56 23.82
CA ALA A 3 41.73 51.19 22.41
C ALA A 3 40.97 49.89 22.11
N GLU A 4 40.64 49.77 20.82
CA GLU A 4 40.27 48.57 20.06
C GLU A 4 41.47 47.61 19.87
N GLU A 5 41.16 46.40 19.37
CA GLU A 5 41.89 45.53 18.41
C GLU A 5 41.75 44.04 18.80
N ASP A 6 41.65 43.03 17.92
CA ASP A 6 41.12 42.84 16.57
C ASP A 6 41.38 41.36 16.20
N SER A 7 40.52 40.73 15.38
CA SER A 7 40.82 39.57 14.48
C SER A 7 41.26 38.21 15.11
N GLU A 8 40.99 36.99 14.59
CA GLU A 8 40.89 36.51 13.21
C GLU A 8 39.90 35.33 13.07
N ASP A 9 38.99 35.44 12.10
CA ASP A 9 38.29 34.33 11.47
C ASP A 9 39.23 33.60 10.50
N LEU A 10 39.55 32.33 10.77
CA LEU A 10 40.19 31.45 9.79
C LEU A 10 39.25 30.33 9.35
N SER A 11 38.57 30.64 8.24
CA SER A 11 37.83 29.72 7.39
C SER A 11 38.76 28.69 6.74
N ASN A 12 38.84 27.48 7.30
CA ASN A 12 39.53 26.36 6.64
C ASN A 12 38.63 25.73 5.56
N SER A 13 38.70 26.28 4.35
CA SER A 13 38.08 25.76 3.13
C SER A 13 38.90 24.59 2.53
N SER A 14 38.98 23.48 3.26
CA SER A 14 39.57 22.25 2.75
C SER A 14 38.59 21.51 1.84
N SER A 15 38.71 21.73 0.52
CA SER A 15 38.02 20.91 -0.49
C SER A 15 38.39 19.43 -0.33
N PRO A 16 37.43 18.50 -0.20
CA PRO A 16 37.75 17.11 0.11
C PRO A 16 38.44 16.42 -1.07
N SER A 17 39.57 15.78 -0.76
CA SER A 17 40.38 14.96 -1.68
C SER A 17 39.54 13.95 -2.46
N SER A 18 39.92 13.66 -3.71
CA SER A 18 39.30 12.62 -4.55
C SER A 18 39.26 11.23 -3.88
N ARG A 19 40.16 10.96 -2.92
CA ARG A 19 40.15 9.75 -2.08
C ARG A 19 39.04 9.78 -1.03
N GLN A 20 38.74 10.93 -0.42
CA GLN A 20 37.57 11.11 0.47
C GLN A 20 36.25 11.07 -0.31
N ARG A 21 36.20 11.58 -1.55
CA ARG A 21 35.03 11.42 -2.43
C ARG A 21 34.78 9.95 -2.79
N LYS A 22 35.84 9.14 -2.96
CA LYS A 22 35.73 7.68 -3.15
C LYS A 22 35.31 6.94 -1.88
N ALA A 23 35.76 7.36 -0.69
CA ALA A 23 35.35 6.76 0.58
C ALA A 23 33.89 7.06 0.95
N ARG A 24 33.41 8.29 0.72
CA ARG A 24 31.97 8.64 0.88
C ARG A 24 31.07 7.90 -0.11
N LYS A 25 31.61 7.43 -1.23
CA LYS A 25 30.92 6.58 -2.21
C LYS A 25 30.71 5.14 -1.72
N ARG A 26 31.46 4.68 -0.71
CA ARG A 26 31.27 3.35 -0.07
C ARG A 26 30.12 3.36 0.92
N HIS A 27 29.61 4.53 1.30
CA HIS A 27 28.31 4.61 1.97
C HIS A 27 27.25 4.65 0.86
N GLY A 28 26.81 3.45 0.44
CA GLY A 28 25.76 3.31 -0.55
C GLY A 28 24.57 4.19 -0.19
N ARG A 29 23.89 4.74 -1.21
CA ARG A 29 22.71 5.57 -1.03
C ARG A 29 21.72 4.78 -0.17
N ARG A 30 21.42 5.25 1.05
CA ARG A 30 20.49 4.58 1.99
C ARG A 30 19.04 4.54 1.49
N THR A 31 18.76 5.13 0.33
CA THR A 31 17.44 5.23 -0.26
C THR A 31 17.42 4.52 -1.60
N PHE A 32 16.42 3.65 -1.77
CA PHE A 32 16.14 2.98 -3.03
C PHE A 32 15.84 4.00 -4.13
N SER A 33 16.31 3.72 -5.34
CA SER A 33 15.95 4.45 -6.56
C SER A 33 14.51 4.16 -6.98
N GLU A 34 13.92 5.00 -7.83
CA GLU A 34 12.56 4.78 -8.34
C GLU A 34 12.41 3.45 -9.09
N ALA A 35 13.42 3.06 -9.87
CA ALA A 35 13.43 1.78 -10.56
C ALA A 35 13.40 0.63 -9.55
N GLN A 36 14.14 0.75 -8.45
CA GLN A 36 14.13 -0.24 -7.38
C GLN A 36 12.78 -0.33 -6.67
N ARG A 37 12.16 0.81 -6.37
CA ARG A 37 10.83 0.88 -5.78
C ARG A 37 9.77 0.20 -6.67
N ARG A 38 9.78 0.50 -7.97
CA ARG A 38 8.86 -0.12 -8.94
C ARG A 38 9.06 -1.62 -9.04
N ALA A 39 10.31 -2.08 -9.09
CA ALA A 39 10.63 -3.51 -9.14
C ALA A 39 10.21 -4.23 -7.84
N ALA A 40 10.45 -3.62 -6.67
CA ALA A 40 10.02 -4.16 -5.38
C ALA A 40 8.50 -4.27 -5.28
N TRP A 41 7.76 -3.26 -5.77
CA TRP A 41 6.29 -3.33 -5.86
C TRP A 41 5.82 -4.47 -6.77
N ALA A 42 6.45 -4.63 -7.95
CA ALA A 42 6.11 -5.69 -8.90
C ALA A 42 6.40 -7.09 -8.34
N ALA A 43 7.48 -7.24 -7.57
CA ALA A 43 7.90 -8.49 -6.94
C ALA A 43 7.05 -8.89 -5.72
N ALA A 44 6.33 -7.94 -5.11
CA ALA A 44 5.49 -8.23 -3.96
C ALA A 44 4.29 -9.13 -4.31
N PRO A 45 3.82 -10.01 -3.40
CA PRO A 45 2.67 -10.86 -3.68
C PRO A 45 1.40 -10.07 -3.98
N GLN A 46 0.53 -10.63 -4.82
CA GLN A 46 -0.73 -9.99 -5.22
C GLN A 46 -1.84 -10.28 -4.21
N VAL A 47 -2.72 -9.31 -3.98
CA VAL A 47 -3.93 -9.53 -3.16
C VAL A 47 -4.97 -10.28 -4.02
N PRO A 48 -5.47 -11.45 -3.59
CA PRO A 48 -6.43 -12.21 -4.37
C PRO A 48 -7.75 -11.44 -4.56
N GLY A 49 -8.32 -11.49 -5.76
CA GLY A 49 -9.58 -10.81 -6.08
C GLY A 49 -9.47 -9.28 -6.24
N ARG A 50 -8.25 -8.74 -6.35
CA ARG A 50 -7.98 -7.30 -6.49
C ARG A 50 -7.05 -7.00 -7.65
N ASP A 51 -7.05 -5.74 -8.08
CA ASP A 51 -6.14 -5.24 -9.11
C ASP A 51 -4.68 -5.24 -8.60
N PRO A 52 -3.76 -6.03 -9.19
CA PRO A 52 -2.38 -6.14 -8.76
C PRO A 52 -1.54 -4.89 -9.04
N GLU A 53 -2.03 -3.94 -9.84
CA GLU A 53 -1.36 -2.65 -10.01
C GLU A 53 -1.63 -1.71 -8.83
N ARG A 54 -2.76 -1.89 -8.14
CA ARG A 54 -3.21 -1.04 -7.02
C ARG A 54 -2.89 -1.65 -5.67
N TRP A 55 -3.13 -2.94 -5.53
CA TRP A 55 -3.05 -3.68 -4.27
C TRP A 55 -1.90 -4.68 -4.30
N ARG A 56 -1.13 -4.73 -3.21
CA ARG A 56 -0.10 -5.74 -2.95
C ARG A 56 -0.15 -6.20 -1.50
N LEU A 57 0.46 -7.35 -1.25
CA LEU A 57 0.70 -7.84 0.10
C LEU A 57 2.13 -7.48 0.51
N ASP A 58 2.29 -7.06 1.76
CA ASP A 58 3.60 -6.85 2.35
C ASP A 58 4.30 -8.18 2.68
N ALA A 59 5.53 -8.09 3.25
CA ALA A 59 6.30 -9.26 3.65
C ALA A 59 5.60 -10.15 4.71
N PHE A 60 4.62 -9.62 5.44
CA PHE A 60 3.84 -10.32 6.46
C PHE A 60 2.40 -10.61 6.01
N SER A 61 2.11 -10.51 4.70
CA SER A 61 0.79 -10.75 4.11
C SER A 61 -0.30 -9.75 4.52
N ASN A 62 0.06 -8.53 4.90
CA ASN A 62 -0.88 -7.42 5.10
C ASN A 62 -1.11 -6.68 3.77
N PRO A 63 -2.36 -6.31 3.45
CA PRO A 63 -2.65 -5.56 2.22
C PRO A 63 -2.16 -4.11 2.31
N VAL A 64 -1.58 -3.61 1.22
CA VAL A 64 -1.12 -2.23 1.07
C VAL A 64 -1.60 -1.65 -0.26
N LEU A 65 -1.89 -0.34 -0.27
CA LEU A 65 -2.42 0.38 -1.43
C LEU A 65 -1.36 1.30 -2.03
N ARG A 66 -1.13 1.22 -3.34
CA ARG A 66 0.00 1.84 -4.02
C ARG A 66 0.22 3.34 -3.73
N PRO A 67 -0.81 4.21 -3.69
CA PRO A 67 -0.62 5.64 -3.44
C PRO A 67 -0.41 5.98 -1.96
N LEU A 68 -0.70 5.05 -1.04
CA LEU A 68 -0.56 5.24 0.40
C LEU A 68 0.88 4.98 0.88
N HIS A 69 1.84 5.66 0.25
CA HIS A 69 3.25 5.56 0.64
C HIS A 69 3.63 6.70 1.61
N GLY A 70 4.26 6.39 2.74
CA GLY A 70 4.75 7.39 3.70
C GLY A 70 3.69 7.98 4.64
N CYS A 71 2.59 7.26 4.87
CA CYS A 71 1.55 7.63 5.84
C CYS A 71 1.41 6.59 6.97
N LEU A 72 0.56 6.87 7.97
CA LEU A 72 0.39 6.04 9.19
C LEU A 72 -0.90 5.22 9.27
N GLY A 73 -1.64 5.19 8.16
CA GLY A 73 -2.85 4.37 8.03
C GLY A 73 -2.55 2.88 7.95
N CYS A 74 -3.61 2.08 8.05
CA CYS A 74 -3.55 0.61 8.04
C CYS A 74 -3.04 0.02 6.73
N PHE A 75 -3.30 0.67 5.61
CA PHE A 75 -2.87 0.23 4.28
C PHE A 75 -1.65 1.02 3.76
N CYS A 76 -1.06 1.85 4.64
CA CYS A 76 0.12 2.64 4.30
C CYS A 76 1.39 1.80 4.40
N TYR A 77 2.33 2.06 3.50
CA TYR A 77 3.58 1.30 3.43
C TYR A 77 4.80 2.20 3.21
N GLU A 78 5.96 1.62 3.48
CA GLU A 78 7.27 2.18 3.21
C GLU A 78 8.14 1.12 2.50
N TYR A 79 9.18 1.58 1.78
CA TYR A 79 10.20 0.70 1.22
C TYR A 79 11.29 0.48 2.25
N ASP A 80 11.45 -0.77 2.65
CA ASP A 80 12.36 -1.18 3.71
C ASP A 80 13.42 -2.14 3.19
N HIS A 81 14.58 -2.13 3.85
CA HIS A 81 15.63 -3.10 3.61
C HIS A 81 15.31 -4.38 4.40
N ARG A 82 15.19 -5.54 3.73
CA ARG A 82 15.03 -6.83 4.44
C ARG A 82 16.12 -7.00 5.49
N VAL A 83 17.38 -6.80 5.08
CA VAL A 83 18.57 -6.71 5.92
C VAL A 83 18.94 -5.23 6.08
N PRO A 84 18.88 -4.67 7.30
CA PRO A 84 19.12 -3.25 7.51
C PRO A 84 20.53 -2.85 7.09
N TYR A 85 20.66 -1.61 6.60
CA TYR A 85 21.93 -1.05 6.12
C TYR A 85 23.04 -1.09 7.20
N SER A 86 22.68 -0.91 8.47
CA SER A 86 23.61 -0.97 9.62
C SER A 86 24.29 -2.33 9.77
N LEU A 87 23.70 -3.40 9.25
CA LEU A 87 24.25 -4.76 9.26
C LEU A 87 24.98 -5.12 7.96
N GLY A 88 25.29 -4.14 7.13
CA GLY A 88 25.94 -4.36 5.84
C GLY A 88 24.97 -4.76 4.72
N GLY A 89 23.66 -4.62 4.94
CA GLY A 89 22.65 -4.78 3.90
C GLY A 89 22.85 -3.77 2.78
N GLU A 90 23.20 -4.24 1.58
CA GLU A 90 23.34 -3.38 0.41
C GLU A 90 21.97 -2.84 -0.02
N THR A 91 21.95 -1.63 -0.59
CA THR A 91 20.73 -1.07 -1.21
C THR A 91 20.56 -1.66 -2.61
N SER A 92 20.23 -2.94 -2.65
CA SER A 92 19.97 -3.72 -3.86
C SER A 92 18.47 -3.94 -4.07
N LEU A 93 18.10 -4.42 -5.28
CA LEU A 93 16.73 -4.80 -5.60
C LEU A 93 16.23 -5.95 -4.71
N GLU A 94 17.08 -6.93 -4.48
CA GLU A 94 16.77 -8.14 -3.72
C GLU A 94 16.54 -7.84 -2.23
N ASN A 95 17.24 -6.83 -1.73
CA ASN A 95 17.10 -6.36 -0.34
C ASN A 95 15.93 -5.36 -0.17
N CYS A 96 15.26 -4.94 -1.24
CA CYS A 96 14.13 -4.01 -1.16
C CYS A 96 12.82 -4.79 -0.98
N SER A 97 12.05 -4.44 0.05
CA SER A 97 10.71 -4.98 0.27
C SER A 97 9.72 -3.89 0.67
N ILE A 98 8.45 -4.08 0.34
CA ILE A 98 7.37 -3.24 0.86
C ILE A 98 6.94 -3.77 2.23
N LEU A 99 6.80 -2.86 3.19
CA LEU A 99 6.41 -3.16 4.55
C LEU A 99 5.42 -2.11 5.04
N GLN A 100 4.35 -2.53 5.72
CA GLN A 100 3.38 -1.59 6.28
C GLN A 100 4.09 -0.64 7.25
N THR A 101 3.78 0.66 7.21
CA THR A 101 4.53 1.70 7.94
C THR A 101 4.62 1.45 9.44
N ARG A 102 3.54 0.96 10.06
CA ARG A 102 3.52 0.66 11.51
C ARG A 102 4.45 -0.51 11.85
N ILE A 103 4.45 -1.55 11.03
CA ILE A 103 5.33 -2.71 11.17
C ILE A 103 6.78 -2.30 10.90
N ASN A 104 7.02 -1.41 9.93
CA ASN A 104 8.36 -0.86 9.69
C ASN A 104 8.89 -0.10 10.91
N ARG A 105 8.05 0.70 11.57
CA ARG A 105 8.41 1.40 12.81
C ARG A 105 8.68 0.42 13.96
N LEU A 106 7.89 -0.65 14.08
CA LEU A 106 8.14 -1.71 15.05
C LEU A 106 9.47 -2.41 14.78
N LYS A 107 9.77 -2.71 13.51
CA LYS A 107 11.03 -3.31 13.07
C LYS A 107 12.22 -2.42 13.42
N SER A 108 12.12 -1.10 13.22
CA SER A 108 13.20 -0.15 13.53
C SER A 108 14.57 -0.66 13.01
N ASN A 109 15.66 -0.46 13.76
CA ASN A 109 16.96 -1.08 13.51
C ASN A 109 17.13 -2.41 14.26
N ALA A 110 16.04 -3.08 14.66
CA ALA A 110 16.14 -4.30 15.44
C ALA A 110 16.99 -5.32 14.67
N LEU A 111 18.02 -5.82 15.36
CA LEU A 111 19.00 -6.74 14.81
C LEU A 111 18.29 -7.97 14.21
N GLN A 112 18.86 -8.48 13.11
CA GLN A 112 18.54 -9.78 12.57
C GLN A 112 18.48 -10.81 13.72
N GLY A 113 17.28 -11.27 14.09
CA GLY A 113 17.09 -12.17 15.23
C GLY A 113 15.97 -11.79 16.19
N VAL A 114 15.43 -10.56 16.14
CA VAL A 114 14.06 -10.36 16.61
C VAL A 114 13.18 -10.95 15.53
N ASN A 115 12.90 -12.26 15.65
CA ASN A 115 11.67 -12.83 15.12
C ASN A 115 10.57 -11.95 15.72
N ILE A 116 10.17 -10.88 15.03
CA ILE A 116 8.98 -10.12 15.43
C ILE A 116 7.92 -11.20 15.42
N ALA A 117 7.48 -11.59 16.62
CA ALA A 117 6.59 -12.72 16.74
C ALA A 117 5.39 -12.37 15.88
N THR A 118 4.86 -13.33 15.13
CA THR A 118 3.67 -13.09 14.29
C THR A 118 2.56 -12.41 15.11
N GLU A 119 2.49 -12.70 16.42
CA GLU A 119 1.61 -12.02 17.37
C GLU A 119 1.91 -10.53 17.58
N GLN A 120 3.18 -10.13 17.68
CA GLN A 120 3.55 -8.72 17.72
C GLN A 120 3.22 -8.04 16.38
N VAL A 121 3.47 -8.69 15.24
CA VAL A 121 3.07 -8.14 13.94
C VAL A 121 1.55 -7.92 13.90
N ARG A 122 0.76 -8.90 14.36
CA ARG A 122 -0.70 -8.80 14.43
C ARG A 122 -1.19 -7.66 15.33
N GLN A 123 -0.55 -7.42 16.47
CA GLN A 123 -0.93 -6.33 17.39
C GLN A 123 -0.70 -4.93 16.79
N PHE A 124 0.31 -4.78 15.93
CA PHE A 124 0.63 -3.50 15.29
C PHE A 124 0.00 -3.35 13.90
N ALA A 125 -0.32 -4.47 13.25
CA ALA A 125 -1.25 -4.51 12.13
C ALA A 125 -2.63 -4.05 12.61
N CYS A 126 -3.41 -3.45 11.72
CA CYS A 126 -4.77 -3.11 12.08
C CYS A 126 -5.62 -4.37 12.12
N GLU A 127 -6.47 -4.47 13.14
CA GLU A 127 -7.48 -5.53 13.23
C GLU A 127 -8.40 -5.44 12.00
N ASP A 128 -8.62 -6.59 11.34
CA ASP A 128 -9.47 -6.75 10.15
C ASP A 128 -9.13 -5.93 8.89
N THR A 129 -7.84 -5.82 8.53
CA THR A 129 -7.41 -5.27 7.22
C THR A 129 -7.93 -6.03 5.99
N SER A 130 -8.52 -7.21 6.16
CA SER A 130 -9.08 -8.04 5.09
C SER A 130 -10.53 -7.70 4.72
N SER A 131 -11.16 -6.75 5.40
CA SER A 131 -12.52 -6.31 5.06
C SER A 131 -12.59 -5.84 3.61
N THR A 132 -13.37 -6.54 2.79
CA THR A 132 -13.55 -6.22 1.38
C THR A 132 -14.19 -4.84 1.19
N VAL A 133 -15.02 -4.40 2.13
CA VAL A 133 -15.68 -3.10 2.12
C VAL A 133 -14.68 -1.97 2.35
N ASP A 134 -13.78 -2.10 3.31
CA ASP A 134 -12.82 -1.03 3.63
C ASP A 134 -11.81 -0.83 2.51
N MET A 135 -11.36 -1.93 1.90
CA MET A 135 -10.54 -1.86 0.69
C MET A 135 -11.29 -1.18 -0.48
N ASP A 136 -12.58 -1.47 -0.70
CA ASP A 136 -13.35 -0.77 -1.74
C ASP A 136 -13.48 0.72 -1.47
N VAL A 137 -13.77 1.09 -0.23
CA VAL A 137 -13.95 2.50 0.16
C VAL A 137 -12.66 3.26 -0.09
N LEU A 138 -11.50 2.68 0.24
CA LEU A 138 -10.21 3.32 -0.02
C LEU A 138 -9.86 3.37 -1.50
N GLU A 139 -10.09 2.30 -2.24
CA GLU A 139 -9.85 2.29 -3.69
C GLU A 139 -10.72 3.35 -4.39
N MET A 140 -11.99 3.41 -4.00
CA MET A 140 -12.94 4.42 -4.45
C MET A 140 -12.51 5.84 -4.06
N ALA A 141 -12.02 6.05 -2.83
CA ALA A 141 -11.57 7.37 -2.37
C ALA A 141 -10.30 7.85 -3.09
N VAL A 142 -9.38 6.93 -3.41
CA VAL A 142 -8.07 7.26 -3.99
C VAL A 142 -8.11 7.33 -5.52
N TYR A 143 -8.84 6.42 -6.17
CA TYR A 143 -8.89 6.31 -7.63
C TYR A 143 -10.21 6.78 -8.25
N GLY A 144 -11.28 6.88 -7.45
CA GLY A 144 -12.62 7.20 -7.96
C GLY A 144 -13.33 6.03 -8.63
N ASP A 145 -12.76 4.82 -8.60
CA ASP A 145 -13.30 3.60 -9.18
C ASP A 145 -12.84 2.38 -8.37
N VAL A 146 -13.57 1.26 -8.49
CA VAL A 146 -13.19 -0.01 -7.86
C VAL A 146 -13.04 -1.05 -8.96
N LYS A 147 -11.91 -1.76 -8.97
CA LYS A 147 -11.60 -2.82 -9.95
C LYS A 147 -11.42 -4.17 -9.27
N ARG A 148 -12.30 -5.12 -9.60
CA ARG A 148 -12.24 -6.52 -9.18
C ARG A 148 -12.50 -7.45 -10.36
N PRO A 149 -12.06 -8.72 -10.29
CA PRO A 149 -12.46 -9.72 -11.27
C PRO A 149 -13.98 -9.83 -11.34
N GLY A 150 -14.56 -9.50 -12.50
CA GLY A 150 -16.01 -9.55 -12.74
C GLY A 150 -16.82 -8.38 -12.16
N LEU A 151 -16.21 -7.44 -11.45
CA LEU A 151 -16.90 -6.28 -10.88
C LEU A 151 -16.03 -5.02 -11.02
N GLN A 152 -16.48 -4.08 -11.86
CA GLN A 152 -15.84 -2.79 -12.02
C GLN A 152 -16.89 -1.69 -11.95
N CYS A 153 -16.61 -0.64 -11.18
CA CYS A 153 -17.49 0.54 -11.10
C CYS A 153 -16.68 1.82 -11.01
N ARG A 154 -17.34 2.94 -11.32
CA ARG A 154 -16.78 4.28 -11.19
C ARG A 154 -17.71 5.19 -10.38
N VAL A 155 -17.15 6.13 -9.63
CA VAL A 155 -17.89 7.22 -9.01
C VAL A 155 -17.98 8.37 -9.99
N TYR A 156 -19.21 8.74 -10.35
CA TYR A 156 -19.48 9.88 -11.21
C TYR A 156 -19.28 11.20 -10.46
N SER A 157 -18.68 12.17 -11.14
CA SER A 157 -18.72 13.57 -10.72
C SER A 157 -20.17 14.10 -10.70
N LEU A 158 -20.42 15.17 -9.94
CA LEU A 158 -21.74 15.81 -9.95
C LEU A 158 -22.16 16.23 -11.36
N PHE A 159 -21.22 16.75 -12.15
CA PHE A 159 -21.47 17.12 -13.54
C PHE A 159 -21.92 15.92 -14.39
N GLU A 160 -21.24 14.78 -14.28
CA GLU A 160 -21.62 13.56 -15.02
C GLU A 160 -22.99 13.02 -14.57
N LYS A 161 -23.30 13.04 -13.27
CA LYS A 161 -24.61 12.63 -12.76
C LYS A 161 -25.72 13.52 -13.30
N VAL A 162 -25.55 14.83 -13.16
CA VAL A 162 -26.53 15.83 -13.63
C VAL A 162 -26.68 15.77 -15.16
N SER A 163 -25.58 15.61 -15.90
CA SER A 163 -25.63 15.47 -17.36
C SER A 163 -26.38 14.22 -17.81
N ALA A 164 -26.21 13.10 -17.11
CA ALA A 164 -26.93 11.86 -17.38
C ALA A 164 -28.43 11.98 -17.05
N GLU A 165 -28.77 12.63 -15.93
CA GLU A 165 -30.17 12.86 -15.51
C GLU A 165 -30.90 13.87 -16.42
N MET A 166 -30.21 14.93 -16.83
CA MET A 166 -30.76 15.97 -17.71
C MET A 166 -30.74 15.58 -19.19
N GLY A 167 -30.30 14.37 -19.55
CA GLY A 167 -30.20 13.92 -20.93
C GLY A 167 -29.22 14.75 -21.77
N TYR A 168 -28.26 15.43 -21.12
CA TYR A 168 -27.19 16.14 -21.81
C TYR A 168 -26.22 15.10 -22.34
N VAL A 169 -26.56 14.53 -23.50
CA VAL A 169 -25.59 13.83 -24.34
C VAL A 169 -24.51 14.87 -24.61
N SER A 170 -23.37 14.76 -23.92
CA SER A 170 -22.14 15.38 -24.40
C SER A 170 -21.87 14.71 -25.74
N GLY A 171 -22.49 15.27 -26.78
CA GLY A 171 -22.09 15.09 -28.14
C GLY A 171 -20.63 15.47 -28.13
N ARG A 172 -19.77 14.45 -28.13
CA ARG A 172 -18.39 14.57 -28.53
C ARG A 172 -18.48 15.22 -29.90
N GLN A 173 -18.37 16.55 -29.96
CA GLN A 173 -18.13 17.23 -31.21
C GLN A 173 -16.81 16.66 -31.69
N SER A 174 -16.93 15.67 -32.57
CA SER A 174 -15.93 15.39 -33.58
C SER A 174 -15.63 16.75 -34.19
N GLY A 175 -14.50 17.34 -33.78
CA GLY A 175 -13.93 18.51 -34.42
C GLY A 175 -13.76 18.15 -35.89
N ALA A 176 -14.72 18.60 -36.69
CA ALA A 176 -14.59 18.65 -38.13
C ALA A 176 -13.51 19.70 -38.41
N SER A 177 -12.42 19.19 -38.95
CA SER A 177 -11.32 19.89 -39.58
C SER A 177 -11.73 21.10 -40.41
N LEU A 178 -11.09 22.24 -40.16
CA LEU A 178 -10.51 23.05 -41.25
C LEU A 178 -9.11 22.47 -41.50
N GLY A 179 -8.90 22.01 -42.73
CA GLY A 179 -7.91 21.00 -43.07
C GLY A 179 -6.45 21.47 -43.12
N VAL A 180 -5.56 20.48 -43.00
CA VAL A 180 -4.39 20.30 -43.86
C VAL A 180 -4.20 18.78 -44.00
N ALA A 181 -4.22 18.30 -45.24
CA ALA A 181 -3.97 16.90 -45.58
C ALA A 181 -2.50 16.56 -45.36
N LEU A 182 -2.21 15.57 -44.50
CA LEU A 182 -1.02 14.73 -44.62
C LEU A 182 -1.41 13.29 -44.27
N SER A 183 -1.26 12.44 -45.27
CA SER A 183 -1.56 11.01 -45.28
C SER A 183 -0.76 10.26 -44.21
N GLY A 184 -1.46 9.51 -43.36
CA GLY A 184 -0.87 8.62 -42.38
C GLY A 184 -1.94 7.74 -41.75
N GLU A 185 -2.15 6.56 -42.34
CA GLU A 185 -3.06 5.53 -41.84
C GLU A 185 -2.69 5.12 -40.40
N ARG A 186 -3.44 5.65 -39.43
CA ARG A 186 -3.60 5.00 -38.11
C ARG A 186 -4.99 4.40 -38.05
N ARG A 187 -5.05 3.07 -38.11
CA ARG A 187 -6.21 2.27 -37.71
C ARG A 187 -6.66 2.73 -36.32
N ARG A 188 -7.77 3.46 -36.26
CA ARG A 188 -8.51 3.72 -35.03
C ARG A 188 -9.28 2.44 -34.69
N SER A 189 -8.79 1.69 -33.72
CA SER A 189 -9.60 0.70 -33.01
C SER A 189 -10.64 1.45 -32.17
N GLY A 190 -11.82 1.69 -32.75
CA GLY A 190 -12.98 2.16 -32.02
C GLY A 190 -13.54 1.04 -31.16
N GLY A 191 -13.08 0.97 -29.91
CA GLY A 191 -13.78 0.23 -28.86
C GLY A 191 -14.90 1.12 -28.33
N SER A 192 -16.15 0.70 -28.51
CA SER A 192 -17.29 1.27 -27.77
C SER A 192 -17.19 0.81 -26.32
N GLU A 193 -16.42 1.52 -25.49
CA GLU A 193 -16.45 1.30 -24.05
C GLU A 193 -17.83 1.74 -23.54
N THR A 194 -18.68 0.75 -23.23
CA THR A 194 -19.91 1.00 -22.48
C THR A 194 -19.56 1.67 -21.15
N PRO A 195 -20.26 2.73 -20.73
CA PRO A 195 -19.96 3.41 -19.47
C PRO A 195 -20.01 2.42 -18.31
N LEU A 196 -18.97 2.40 -17.47
CA LEU A 196 -18.93 1.56 -16.28
C LEU A 196 -20.10 1.90 -15.34
N PRO A 197 -20.69 0.91 -14.64
CA PRO A 197 -21.77 1.18 -13.70
C PRO A 197 -21.29 2.06 -12.53
N SER A 198 -22.23 2.81 -11.93
CA SER A 198 -21.96 3.58 -10.71
C SER A 198 -21.61 2.66 -9.54
N CYS A 199 -20.61 3.03 -8.75
CA CYS A 199 -20.24 2.25 -7.55
C CYS A 199 -21.35 2.19 -6.49
N VAL A 200 -22.29 3.13 -6.50
CA VAL A 200 -23.46 3.11 -5.61
C VAL A 200 -24.38 1.93 -5.94
N THR A 201 -24.54 1.61 -7.24
CA THR A 201 -25.42 0.54 -7.71
C THR A 201 -24.84 -0.84 -7.41
N LEU A 202 -23.51 -1.02 -7.45
CA LEU A 202 -22.86 -2.28 -7.08
C LEU A 202 -23.01 -2.61 -5.59
N ARG A 203 -23.05 -1.59 -4.71
CA ARG A 203 -23.24 -1.81 -3.27
C ARG A 203 -24.60 -2.40 -2.93
N SER A 204 -25.64 -2.12 -3.73
CA SER A 204 -26.96 -2.76 -3.62
C SER A 204 -27.00 -4.17 -4.19
N ALA A 205 -26.09 -4.52 -5.13
CA ALA A 205 -26.01 -5.86 -5.72
C ALA A 205 -25.18 -6.84 -4.89
N LEU A 206 -24.28 -6.35 -4.04
CA LEU A 206 -23.63 -7.12 -2.98
C LEU A 206 -24.60 -7.28 -1.81
N GLN A 207 -25.63 -8.10 -1.99
CA GLN A 207 -26.36 -8.61 -0.83
C GLN A 207 -25.35 -9.32 0.08
N PRO A 208 -25.43 -9.15 1.42
CA PRO A 208 -24.73 -10.06 2.30
C PRO A 208 -25.18 -11.47 1.91
N VAL A 209 -24.23 -12.32 1.52
CA VAL A 209 -24.51 -13.75 1.38
C VAL A 209 -25.20 -14.16 2.67
N PRO A 210 -26.42 -14.74 2.63
CA PRO A 210 -27.05 -15.22 3.85
C PRO A 210 -26.02 -16.13 4.51
N ALA A 211 -25.65 -15.81 5.76
CA ALA A 211 -24.76 -16.65 6.53
C ALA A 211 -25.26 -18.08 6.38
N ALA A 212 -24.44 -18.96 5.81
CA ALA A 212 -24.75 -20.38 5.78
C ALA A 212 -25.17 -20.77 7.20
N PRO A 213 -26.25 -21.53 7.39
CA PRO A 213 -26.67 -21.91 8.73
C PRO A 213 -25.49 -22.61 9.38
N THR A 214 -24.87 -21.92 10.33
CA THR A 214 -23.83 -22.49 11.16
C THR A 214 -24.55 -23.59 11.93
N THR A 215 -24.40 -24.83 11.48
CA THR A 215 -24.62 -25.99 12.33
C THR A 215 -23.55 -25.89 13.41
N ALA A 216 -23.84 -25.08 14.42
CA ALA A 216 -23.07 -25.00 15.64
C ALA A 216 -23.15 -26.39 16.26
N ARG A 217 -22.14 -27.21 15.95
CA ARG A 217 -21.90 -28.42 16.71
C ARG A 217 -21.65 -27.96 18.15
N PRO A 218 -22.42 -28.43 19.14
CA PRO A 218 -22.16 -28.06 20.52
C PRO A 218 -20.71 -28.42 20.87
N PRO A 219 -20.02 -27.59 21.66
CA PRO A 219 -18.66 -27.90 22.09
C PRO A 219 -18.65 -29.29 22.77
N PRO A 220 -17.61 -30.10 22.56
CA PRO A 220 -17.51 -31.38 23.23
C PRO A 220 -17.56 -31.14 24.75
N PRO A 221 -18.23 -32.03 25.51
CA PRO A 221 -18.32 -31.89 26.95
C PRO A 221 -16.91 -31.83 27.54
N VAL A 222 -16.66 -30.80 28.33
CA VAL A 222 -15.42 -30.65 29.07
C VAL A 222 -15.34 -31.83 30.05
N PRO A 223 -14.25 -32.61 30.08
CA PRO A 223 -14.13 -33.70 31.04
C PRO A 223 -14.13 -33.11 32.44
N MET A 224 -15.13 -33.48 33.24
CA MET A 224 -15.16 -33.09 34.65
C MET A 224 -13.95 -33.71 35.35
N PRO A 225 -13.26 -32.96 36.22
CA PRO A 225 -12.24 -33.54 37.07
C PRO A 225 -12.86 -34.66 37.92
N PRO A 226 -12.15 -35.77 38.13
CA PRO A 226 -12.65 -36.86 38.94
C PRO A 226 -12.92 -36.39 40.39
N SER A 227 -13.97 -36.92 41.00
CA SER A 227 -14.56 -36.47 42.28
C SER A 227 -13.61 -36.49 43.48
N TRP A 228 -12.44 -37.13 43.38
CA TRP A 228 -11.42 -37.13 44.42
C TRP A 228 -10.65 -35.80 44.56
N LEU A 229 -10.81 -34.86 43.60
CA LEU A 229 -10.26 -33.50 43.73
C LEU A 229 -11.05 -32.60 44.70
N PHE A 230 -12.21 -33.05 45.19
CA PHE A 230 -13.04 -32.34 46.17
C PHE A 230 -13.11 -33.09 47.51
N LEU A 231 -11.97 -33.61 47.99
CA LEU A 231 -11.88 -34.04 49.38
C LEU A 231 -11.94 -32.81 50.30
N PRO A 232 -12.82 -32.78 51.31
CA PRO A 232 -12.83 -31.71 52.28
C PRO A 232 -11.52 -31.74 53.06
N LEU A 233 -10.88 -30.57 53.16
CA LEU A 233 -9.76 -30.33 54.06
C LEU A 233 -10.23 -30.69 55.47
N GLN A 234 -9.84 -31.87 55.96
CA GLN A 234 -10.01 -32.18 57.37
C GLN A 234 -8.99 -31.36 58.14
N SER A 235 -9.54 -30.62 59.12
CA SER A 235 -8.89 -29.85 60.19
C SER A 235 -7.51 -30.34 60.61
#